data_AF-A0A1T3CYX5-F1
#
_entry.id   AF-A0A1T3CYX5-F1
#
_cell.length_a   1.000
_cell.length_b   1.000
_cell.length_c   1.000
_cell.angle_alpha   90.00
_cell.angle_beta   90.00
_cell.angle_gamma   90.00
#
_symmetry.space_group_name_H-M   'P 1'
#
loop_
_entity.id
_entity.type
_entity.pdbx_description
1 polymer ?
#
loop_
_entity_poly.entity_id
_entity_poly.type
_entity_poly.pdbx_seq_one_letter_code
_entity_poly.pdbx_strand_id
1 'polypeptide(L)'
;MDWTYAGEHPTFYDVWIARTIHGDSFFEIPPDGNWNSAWNLFWNADETQGRFYTQRPFQVFSCWNGATAFTAQPILEKTVEFRAANETAGECRQGEPQLFCKDLWYKGYRKIAVIPSVNLEYSVEKAKKIKEAKGFTSDIVSKQDPEGDKIEWRLGPPSMVKCMPTWENQYWQSWNETLQP
;
A
#
# COMPACT_ATOMS: atom_id res chain seq x y z
N MET A 1 4.25 -7.07 -2.49
CA MET A 1 5.26 -6.01 -2.31
C MET A 1 6.05 -5.88 -3.60
N ASP A 2 6.00 -4.70 -4.19
CA ASP A 2 6.75 -4.35 -5.39
C ASP A 2 8.07 -3.68 -5.03
N TRP A 3 9.15 -4.16 -5.63
CA TRP A 3 10.51 -3.77 -5.30
C TRP A 3 11.24 -3.29 -6.54
N THR A 4 12.24 -2.45 -6.33
CA THR A 4 13.19 -2.04 -7.37
C THR A 4 14.60 -2.02 -6.78
N TYR A 5 15.61 -1.97 -7.64
CA TYR A 5 17.00 -1.70 -7.25
C TYR A 5 17.34 -0.25 -7.59
N ALA A 6 16.91 0.68 -6.73
CA ALA A 6 17.30 2.09 -6.81
C ALA A 6 18.72 2.35 -6.25
N GLY A 7 19.28 1.36 -5.57
CA GLY A 7 20.66 1.30 -5.08
C GLY A 7 21.12 -0.14 -4.95
N GLU A 8 22.04 -0.42 -4.01
CA GLU A 8 22.58 -1.77 -3.78
C GLU A 8 21.53 -2.76 -3.26
N HIS A 9 20.61 -2.28 -2.42
CA HIS A 9 19.59 -3.10 -1.78
C HIS A 9 18.19 -2.87 -2.39
N PRO A 10 17.30 -3.88 -2.35
CA PRO A 10 15.92 -3.71 -2.78
C PRO A 10 15.20 -2.59 -2.03
N THR A 11 14.56 -1.72 -2.78
CA THR A 11 13.79 -0.57 -2.30
C THR A 11 12.33 -0.73 -2.70
N PHE A 12 11.40 -0.43 -1.79
CA PHE A 12 9.97 -0.44 -2.11
C PHE A 12 9.66 0.67 -3.13
N TYR A 13 9.05 0.31 -4.25
CA TYR A 13 8.89 1.23 -5.39
C TYR A 13 7.69 2.18 -5.24
N ASP A 14 6.50 1.64 -5.01
CA ASP A 14 5.24 2.37 -5.10
C ASP A 14 4.83 3.10 -3.80
N VAL A 15 5.78 3.79 -3.18
CA VAL A 15 5.54 4.57 -1.94
C VAL A 15 4.50 5.69 -2.14
N TRP A 16 4.41 6.25 -3.35
CA TRP A 16 3.51 7.35 -3.67
C TRP A 16 2.02 6.98 -3.57
N ILE A 17 1.62 5.72 -3.79
CA ILE A 17 0.22 5.23 -3.64
C ILE A 17 -0.03 4.37 -2.40
N ALA A 18 1.04 3.98 -1.70
CA ALA A 18 0.93 3.09 -0.55
C ALA A 18 0.67 3.88 0.73
N ARG A 19 -0.39 3.54 1.46
CA ARG A 19 -0.77 4.14 2.74
C ARG A 19 -1.03 3.06 3.77
N THR A 20 -0.35 3.13 4.90
CA THR A 20 -0.60 2.25 6.04
C THR A 20 -2.04 2.42 6.54
N ILE A 21 -2.49 1.56 7.45
CA ILE A 21 -3.80 1.73 8.09
C ILE A 21 -3.89 3.02 8.95
N HIS A 22 -2.76 3.67 9.20
CA HIS A 22 -2.67 4.98 9.86
C HIS A 22 -2.70 6.16 8.87
N GLY A 23 -2.75 5.87 7.56
CA GLY A 23 -2.85 6.88 6.50
C GLY A 23 -1.51 7.48 6.07
N ASP A 24 -0.37 7.04 6.60
CA ASP A 24 0.97 7.51 6.19
C ASP A 24 1.59 6.63 5.11
N SER A 25 2.62 7.11 4.41
CA SER A 25 3.39 6.34 3.45
C SER A 25 4.11 5.14 4.10
N PHE A 26 4.59 4.19 3.30
CA PHE A 26 5.29 3.00 3.82
C PHE A 26 6.70 3.28 4.32
N PHE A 27 7.36 4.32 3.80
CA PHE A 27 8.56 4.92 4.41
C PHE A 27 8.43 6.46 4.37
N GLU A 28 9.22 7.15 5.19
CA GLU A 28 9.22 8.61 5.24
C GLU A 28 9.88 9.19 4.00
N ILE A 29 9.23 10.18 3.37
CA ILE A 29 9.84 10.96 2.30
C ILE A 29 10.07 12.37 2.83
N PRO A 30 11.33 12.79 3.06
CA PRO A 30 11.65 14.13 3.52
C PRO A 30 11.26 15.22 2.50
N PRO A 31 11.22 16.51 2.90
CA PRO A 31 10.81 17.61 2.04
C PRO A 31 11.63 17.81 0.75
N ASP A 32 12.87 17.31 0.71
CA ASP A 32 13.73 17.33 -0.47
C ASP A 32 13.48 16.13 -1.41
N GLY A 33 12.51 15.28 -1.10
CA GLY A 33 12.05 14.17 -1.93
C GLY A 33 12.99 12.98 -2.01
N ASN A 34 14.08 12.95 -1.22
CA ASN A 34 15.04 11.85 -1.27
C ASN A 34 14.45 10.55 -0.68
N TRP A 35 15.08 9.40 -0.99
CA TRP A 35 14.62 8.07 -0.57
C TRP A 35 15.55 7.43 0.48
N ASN A 36 16.32 8.22 1.23
CA ASN A 36 17.29 7.70 2.19
C ASN A 36 16.63 6.88 3.32
N SER A 37 15.37 7.17 3.63
CA SER A 37 14.59 6.44 4.63
C SER A 37 13.88 5.20 4.08
N ALA A 38 14.11 4.80 2.82
CA ALA A 38 13.31 3.77 2.16
C ALA A 38 13.41 2.36 2.77
N TRP A 39 14.45 2.11 3.59
CA TRP A 39 14.60 0.86 4.34
C TRP A 39 13.97 0.91 5.74
N ASN A 40 13.59 2.10 6.21
CA ASN A 40 12.86 2.28 7.47
C ASN A 40 11.35 2.12 7.24
N LEU A 41 10.95 0.96 6.71
CA LEU A 41 9.56 0.67 6.39
C LEU A 41 8.72 0.58 7.65
N PHE A 42 7.54 1.20 7.61
CA PHE A 42 6.52 1.19 8.66
C PHE A 42 7.02 1.76 10.01
N TRP A 43 7.96 2.71 9.95
CA TRP A 43 8.63 3.33 11.10
C TRP A 43 7.71 3.94 12.17
N ASN A 44 6.46 4.27 11.81
CA ASN A 44 5.45 4.83 12.69
C ASN A 44 4.23 3.90 12.89
N ALA A 45 4.37 2.60 12.58
CA ALA A 45 3.29 1.63 12.62
C ALA A 45 3.77 0.26 13.13
N ASP A 46 4.12 0.16 14.41
CA ASP A 46 4.73 -1.03 15.06
C ASP A 46 4.02 -2.36 14.74
N GLU A 47 2.68 -2.38 14.76
CA GLU A 47 1.89 -3.58 14.43
C GLU A 47 2.14 -4.03 12.97
N THR A 48 2.16 -3.06 12.05
CA THR A 48 2.40 -3.32 10.63
C THR A 48 3.83 -3.75 10.41
N GLN A 49 4.78 -3.10 11.09
CA GLN A 49 6.19 -3.41 11.04
C GLN A 49 6.48 -4.84 11.53
N GLY A 50 5.90 -5.24 12.68
CA GLY A 50 6.05 -6.60 13.21
C GLY A 50 5.52 -7.66 12.25
N ARG A 51 4.34 -7.43 11.66
CA ARG A 51 3.79 -8.33 10.63
C ARG A 51 4.65 -8.36 9.37
N PHE A 52 5.15 -7.20 8.92
CA PHE A 52 6.05 -7.13 7.77
C PHE A 52 7.33 -7.95 7.96
N TYR A 53 8.03 -7.79 9.10
CA TYR A 53 9.27 -8.51 9.37
C TYR A 53 9.08 -10.02 9.57
N THR A 54 7.89 -10.43 10.02
CA THR A 54 7.52 -11.85 10.11
C THR A 54 6.90 -12.38 8.82
N GLN A 55 6.86 -11.57 7.75
CA GLN A 55 6.28 -11.87 6.45
C GLN A 55 4.82 -12.31 6.53
N ARG A 56 4.05 -11.67 7.40
CA ARG A 56 2.62 -11.91 7.63
C ARG A 56 1.74 -10.82 7.01
N PRO A 57 0.54 -11.16 6.51
CA PRO A 57 -0.40 -10.19 5.93
C PRO A 57 -0.72 -9.02 6.86
N PHE A 58 -0.91 -7.80 6.36
CA PHE A 58 -1.33 -6.66 7.20
C PHE A 58 -2.30 -5.74 6.47
N GLN A 59 -3.22 -5.13 7.22
CA GLN A 59 -4.22 -4.21 6.66
C GLN A 59 -3.60 -2.85 6.33
N VAL A 60 -4.07 -2.23 5.26
CA VAL A 60 -3.62 -0.92 4.77
C VAL A 60 -4.81 -0.05 4.39
N PHE A 61 -4.62 1.26 4.32
CA PHE A 61 -5.61 2.13 3.68
C PHE A 61 -5.59 1.91 2.17
N SER A 62 -4.41 1.97 1.56
CA SER A 62 -4.22 1.70 0.15
C SER A 62 -2.88 1.02 -0.09
N CYS A 63 -2.86 0.02 -0.97
CA CYS A 63 -1.64 -0.49 -1.57
C CYS A 63 -2.04 -1.37 -2.75
N TRP A 64 -1.63 -0.98 -3.95
CA TRP A 64 -1.75 -1.85 -5.12
C TRP A 64 -0.56 -1.57 -6.02
N ASN A 65 0.37 -2.54 -5.98
CA ASN A 65 1.65 -2.48 -6.65
C ASN A 65 2.11 -3.88 -7.11
N GLY A 66 2.63 -3.99 -8.34
CA GLY A 66 3.06 -5.23 -8.97
C GLY A 66 1.93 -6.20 -9.32
N ALA A 67 1.15 -6.65 -8.34
CA ALA A 67 -0.03 -7.50 -8.53
C ALA A 67 -1.09 -7.24 -7.44
N THR A 68 -2.36 -7.39 -7.80
CA THR A 68 -3.48 -7.28 -6.87
C THR A 68 -4.55 -8.32 -7.18
N ALA A 69 -5.39 -8.60 -6.18
CA ALA A 69 -6.64 -9.30 -6.34
C ALA A 69 -7.72 -8.56 -5.54
N PHE A 70 -8.87 -8.33 -6.15
CA PHE A 70 -10.01 -7.68 -5.52
C PHE A 70 -11.31 -8.34 -5.97
N THR A 71 -12.37 -8.18 -5.16
CA THR A 71 -13.71 -8.65 -5.54
C THR A 71 -14.24 -7.85 -6.72
N ALA A 72 -14.85 -8.52 -7.70
CA ALA A 72 -15.35 -7.88 -8.91
C ALA A 72 -16.67 -7.12 -8.71
N GLN A 73 -17.43 -7.46 -7.67
CA GLN A 73 -18.76 -6.92 -7.39
C GLN A 73 -18.84 -5.36 -7.47
N PRO A 74 -17.99 -4.57 -6.80
CA PRO A 74 -18.11 -3.11 -6.83
C PRO A 74 -17.91 -2.51 -8.24
N ILE A 75 -17.13 -3.16 -9.09
CA ILE A 75 -16.93 -2.75 -10.49
C ILE A 75 -18.14 -3.14 -11.33
N LEU A 76 -18.64 -4.38 -11.19
CA LEU A 76 -19.79 -4.87 -11.94
C LEU A 76 -21.07 -4.07 -11.63
N GLU A 77 -21.25 -3.69 -10.37
CA GLU A 77 -22.35 -2.83 -9.90
C GLU A 77 -22.10 -1.34 -10.18
N LYS A 78 -20.94 -0.97 -10.73
CA LYS A 78 -20.52 0.41 -11.02
C LYS A 78 -20.58 1.33 -9.78
N THR A 79 -20.27 0.77 -8.61
CA THR A 79 -20.17 1.53 -7.35
C THR A 79 -18.75 2.02 -7.09
N VAL A 80 -17.75 1.38 -7.71
CA VAL A 80 -16.34 1.82 -7.75
C VAL A 80 -15.84 1.71 -9.18
N GLU A 81 -15.06 2.70 -9.63
CA GLU A 81 -14.51 2.75 -10.98
C GLU A 81 -13.03 3.18 -10.96
N PHE A 82 -12.33 2.90 -12.06
CA PHE A 82 -10.99 3.44 -12.30
C PHE A 82 -11.14 4.88 -12.75
N ARG A 83 -10.62 5.82 -11.95
CA ARG A 83 -10.79 7.26 -12.18
C ARG A 83 -9.57 8.07 -11.79
N ALA A 84 -9.52 9.29 -12.30
CA ALA A 84 -8.62 10.33 -11.83
C ALA A 84 -9.21 11.04 -10.59
N ALA A 85 -8.36 11.78 -9.89
CA ALA A 85 -8.78 12.63 -8.79
C ALA A 85 -9.64 13.80 -9.30
N ASN A 86 -10.70 14.15 -8.55
CA ASN A 86 -11.48 15.34 -8.75
C ASN A 86 -10.78 16.57 -8.15
N GLU A 87 -9.70 17.01 -8.80
CA GLU A 87 -8.85 18.10 -8.32
C GLU A 87 -9.62 19.44 -8.19
N THR A 88 -10.64 19.68 -9.01
CA THR A 88 -11.47 20.90 -8.93
C THR A 88 -12.37 20.92 -7.71
N ALA A 89 -12.74 19.75 -7.17
CA ALA A 89 -13.43 19.61 -5.90
C ALA A 89 -12.49 19.53 -4.69
N GLY A 90 -11.17 19.61 -4.91
CA GLY A 90 -10.16 19.52 -3.86
C GLY A 90 -9.78 18.09 -3.47
N GLU A 91 -10.08 17.09 -4.31
CA GLU A 91 -9.56 15.74 -4.09
C GLU A 91 -8.05 15.69 -4.34
N CYS A 92 -7.33 14.99 -3.48
CA CYS A 92 -5.88 14.85 -3.65
C CYS A 92 -5.53 14.13 -4.95
N ARG A 93 -4.67 14.75 -5.75
CA ARG A 93 -4.03 14.10 -6.91
C ARG A 93 -3.19 12.91 -6.43
N GLN A 94 -3.65 11.71 -6.71
CA GLN A 94 -3.00 10.44 -6.40
C GLN A 94 -3.17 9.46 -7.55
N GLY A 95 -2.41 8.37 -7.51
CA GLY A 95 -2.59 7.28 -8.45
C GLY A 95 -3.93 6.60 -8.30
N GLU A 96 -4.42 6.08 -9.42
CA GLU A 96 -5.62 5.24 -9.50
C GLU A 96 -5.66 4.13 -8.41
N PRO A 97 -4.55 3.43 -8.09
CA PRO A 97 -4.50 2.47 -6.97
C PRO A 97 -5.03 3.00 -5.62
N GLN A 98 -4.65 4.23 -5.26
CA GLN A 98 -5.06 4.83 -4.00
C GLN A 98 -6.52 5.30 -4.05
N LEU A 99 -6.96 5.90 -5.16
CA LEU A 99 -8.34 6.34 -5.35
C LEU A 99 -9.31 5.15 -5.37
N PHE A 100 -8.93 4.06 -6.04
CA PHE A 100 -9.70 2.82 -6.04
C PHE A 100 -9.88 2.25 -4.63
N CYS A 101 -8.81 2.22 -3.83
CA CYS A 101 -8.88 1.80 -2.43
C CYS A 101 -9.76 2.74 -1.59
N LYS A 102 -9.66 4.06 -1.78
CA LYS A 102 -10.50 5.06 -1.12
C LYS A 102 -11.98 4.82 -1.41
N ASP A 103 -12.33 4.58 -2.66
CA ASP A 103 -13.70 4.31 -3.07
C ASP A 103 -14.22 2.98 -2.51
N LEU A 104 -13.38 1.94 -2.48
CA LEU A 104 -13.68 0.68 -1.79
C LEU A 104 -13.99 0.91 -0.30
N TRP A 105 -13.16 1.66 0.41
CA TRP A 105 -13.40 2.03 1.82
C TRP A 105 -14.75 2.73 1.99
N TYR A 106 -15.02 3.71 1.14
CA TYR A 106 -16.26 4.50 1.17
C TYR A 106 -17.51 3.65 0.87
N LYS A 107 -17.40 2.66 -0.04
CA LYS A 107 -18.47 1.69 -0.34
C LYS A 107 -18.55 0.52 0.65
N GLY A 108 -17.74 0.51 1.71
CA GLY A 108 -17.79 -0.51 2.77
C GLY A 108 -16.88 -1.73 2.57
N TYR A 109 -16.10 -1.77 1.50
CA TYR A 109 -15.08 -2.80 1.24
C TYR A 109 -13.80 -2.51 2.02
N ARG A 110 -13.83 -2.77 3.32
CA ARG A 110 -12.83 -2.33 4.30
C ARG A 110 -11.62 -3.24 4.47
N LYS A 111 -11.58 -4.36 3.74
CA LYS A 111 -10.56 -5.41 3.90
C LYS A 111 -9.50 -5.33 2.81
N ILE A 112 -8.64 -4.33 2.91
CA ILE A 112 -7.51 -4.11 2.00
C ILE A 112 -6.23 -4.47 2.73
N ALA A 113 -5.44 -5.40 2.19
CA ALA A 113 -4.25 -5.91 2.85
C ALA A 113 -3.11 -6.17 1.88
N VAL A 114 -1.90 -6.07 2.42
CA VAL A 114 -0.67 -6.46 1.74
C VAL A 114 -0.24 -7.84 2.22
N ILE A 115 0.23 -8.67 1.28
CA ILE A 115 0.81 -9.99 1.55
C ILE A 115 2.33 -9.89 1.35
N PRO A 116 3.14 -9.69 2.41
CA PRO A 116 4.57 -9.41 2.27
C PRO A 116 5.43 -10.62 1.90
N SER A 117 4.87 -11.84 1.93
CA SER A 117 5.52 -13.03 1.37
C SER A 117 5.50 -13.06 -0.17
N VAL A 118 4.69 -12.21 -0.81
CA VAL A 118 4.65 -12.04 -2.27
C VAL A 118 5.51 -10.84 -2.67
N ASN A 119 6.71 -11.11 -3.18
CA ASN A 119 7.69 -10.11 -3.63
C ASN A 119 7.80 -10.11 -5.16
N LEU A 120 7.67 -8.94 -5.80
CA LEU A 120 7.58 -8.77 -7.26
C LEU A 120 8.59 -7.74 -7.78
N GLU A 121 8.83 -7.79 -9.08
CA GLU A 121 9.60 -6.83 -9.89
C GLU A 121 9.11 -6.93 -11.36
N TYR A 122 9.30 -5.89 -12.16
CA TYR A 122 8.80 -5.75 -13.54
C TYR A 122 9.57 -6.52 -14.62
N SER A 123 10.64 -7.22 -14.28
CA SER A 123 11.50 -7.97 -15.21
C SER A 123 11.88 -9.32 -14.61
N VAL A 124 12.00 -10.33 -15.47
CA VAL A 124 12.36 -11.70 -15.03
C VAL A 124 13.71 -11.71 -14.30
N GLU A 125 14.70 -11.00 -14.82
CA GLU A 125 16.06 -10.97 -14.24
C GLU A 125 16.05 -10.36 -12.83
N LYS A 126 15.50 -9.16 -12.65
CA LYS A 126 15.51 -8.52 -11.34
C LYS A 126 14.50 -9.18 -10.40
N ALA A 127 13.38 -9.73 -10.89
CA ALA A 127 12.48 -10.55 -10.07
C ALA A 127 13.22 -11.73 -9.45
N LYS A 128 14.12 -12.40 -10.19
CA LYS A 128 14.99 -13.45 -9.64
C LYS A 128 15.85 -12.91 -8.50
N LYS A 129 16.51 -11.76 -8.69
CA LYS A 129 17.33 -11.10 -7.63
C LYS A 129 16.48 -10.74 -6.40
N ILE A 130 15.25 -10.25 -6.59
CA ILE A 130 14.31 -9.98 -5.51
C ILE A 130 13.92 -11.25 -4.77
N LYS A 131 13.64 -12.36 -5.47
CA LYS A 131 13.35 -13.64 -4.82
C LYS A 131 14.53 -14.19 -4.04
N GLU A 132 15.76 -14.03 -4.54
CA GLU A 132 16.98 -14.40 -3.82
C GLU A 132 17.16 -13.54 -2.55
N ALA A 133 16.86 -12.24 -2.63
CA ALA A 133 17.04 -11.31 -1.50
C ALA A 133 15.90 -11.34 -0.46
N LYS A 134 14.65 -11.60 -0.88
CA LYS A 134 13.45 -11.50 -0.03
C LYS A 134 12.78 -12.85 0.25
N GLY A 135 13.18 -13.90 -0.47
CA GLY A 135 12.63 -15.25 -0.38
C GLY A 135 11.54 -15.56 -1.40
N PHE A 136 11.38 -16.86 -1.69
CA PHE A 136 10.28 -17.40 -2.49
C PHE A 136 9.03 -17.56 -1.63
N THR A 137 7.88 -17.22 -2.19
CA THR A 137 6.59 -17.25 -1.48
C THR A 137 6.27 -18.66 -0.96
N SER A 138 6.55 -19.71 -1.75
CA SER A 138 6.37 -21.10 -1.33
C SER A 138 7.19 -21.46 -0.10
N ASP A 139 8.43 -20.98 -0.02
CA ASP A 139 9.36 -21.32 1.05
C ASP A 139 9.03 -20.58 2.34
N ILE A 140 8.51 -19.36 2.22
CA ILE A 140 8.05 -18.54 3.34
C ILE A 140 6.78 -19.16 3.93
N VAL A 141 5.76 -19.38 3.10
CA VAL A 141 4.44 -19.83 3.55
C VAL A 141 4.48 -21.27 4.08
N SER A 142 5.31 -22.15 3.50
CA SER A 142 5.45 -23.54 3.97
C SER A 142 6.02 -23.68 5.39
N LYS A 143 6.64 -22.63 5.93
CA LYS A 143 7.24 -22.60 7.28
C LYS A 143 6.39 -21.83 8.29
N GLN A 144 5.25 -21.29 7.85
CA GLN A 144 4.39 -20.44 8.64
C GLN A 144 3.13 -21.21 9.07
N ASP A 145 2.69 -21.00 10.31
CA ASP A 145 1.37 -21.47 10.73
C ASP A 145 0.26 -20.58 10.11
N PRO A 146 -0.83 -21.13 9.57
CA PRO A 146 -1.89 -20.32 8.97
C PRO A 146 -2.64 -19.42 9.97
N GLU A 147 -2.61 -19.73 11.26
CA GLU A 147 -3.31 -18.96 12.29
C GLU A 147 -2.71 -17.56 12.45
N GLY A 148 -1.38 -17.43 12.34
CA GLY A 148 -0.67 -16.14 12.34
C GLY A 148 -1.01 -15.22 11.16
N ASP A 149 -1.61 -15.74 10.09
CA ASP A 149 -2.00 -14.93 8.93
C ASP A 149 -3.33 -14.19 9.13
N LYS A 150 -4.10 -14.53 10.17
CA LYS A 150 -5.36 -13.84 10.48
C LYS A 150 -5.12 -12.37 10.78
N ILE A 151 -5.85 -11.50 10.07
CA ILE A 151 -5.83 -10.06 10.31
C ILE A 151 -7.04 -9.70 11.19
N GLU A 152 -6.77 -9.03 12.31
CA GLU A 152 -7.80 -8.35 13.09
C GLU A 152 -8.20 -7.05 12.37
N TRP A 153 -9.27 -7.14 11.57
CA TRP A 153 -9.65 -6.06 10.66
C TRP A 153 -10.18 -4.83 11.41
N ARG A 154 -9.54 -3.68 11.20
CA ARG A 154 -10.07 -2.37 11.59
C ARG A 154 -11.24 -2.01 10.67
N LEU A 155 -12.39 -1.73 11.28
CA LEU A 155 -13.64 -1.48 10.54
C LEU A 155 -13.76 -0.05 10.02
N GLY A 156 -12.99 0.89 10.57
CA GLY A 156 -12.94 2.28 10.12
C GLY A 156 -11.63 2.59 9.41
N PRO A 157 -11.65 3.41 8.35
CA PRO A 157 -10.43 3.98 7.78
C PRO A 157 -9.79 4.98 8.76
N PRO A 158 -8.51 5.35 8.57
CA PRO A 158 -7.92 6.47 9.30
C PRO A 158 -8.69 7.76 9.02
N SER A 159 -8.76 8.68 9.99
CA SER A 159 -9.45 9.96 9.82
C SER A 159 -8.78 10.83 8.76
N MET A 160 -7.46 10.76 8.68
CA MET A 160 -6.63 11.51 7.75
C MET A 160 -5.74 10.56 6.95
N VAL A 161 -5.47 10.92 5.70
CA VAL A 161 -4.52 10.21 4.84
C VAL A 161 -3.56 11.22 4.25
N LYS A 162 -2.29 10.83 4.13
CA LYS A 162 -1.24 11.63 3.55
C LYS A 162 -1.45 11.78 2.04
N CYS A 163 -1.69 13.00 1.62
CA CYS A 163 -1.66 13.41 0.23
C CYS A 163 -0.21 13.70 -0.18
N MET A 164 0.17 13.24 -1.38
CA MET A 164 1.51 13.38 -1.93
C MET A 164 1.42 13.56 -3.46
N PRO A 165 0.98 14.74 -3.96
CA PRO A 165 0.91 14.99 -5.40
C PRO A 165 2.30 15.06 -6.04
N THR A 166 3.29 15.53 -5.27
CA THR A 166 4.72 15.48 -5.58
C THR A 166 5.49 15.11 -4.31
N TRP A 167 6.79 14.87 -4.42
CA TRP A 167 7.62 14.54 -3.25
C TRP A 167 7.81 15.75 -2.32
N GLU A 168 7.85 16.95 -2.87
CA GLU A 168 8.07 18.21 -2.13
C GLU A 168 6.77 18.75 -1.55
N ASN A 169 5.62 18.35 -2.10
CA ASN A 169 4.30 18.75 -1.64
C ASN A 169 3.58 17.56 -0.98
N GLN A 170 3.71 17.47 0.34
CA GLN A 170 3.07 16.44 1.15
C GLN A 170 2.23 17.09 2.24
N TYR A 171 0.99 16.65 2.42
CA TYR A 171 0.11 17.18 3.46
C TYR A 171 -0.93 16.14 3.90
N TRP A 172 -1.45 16.29 5.11
CA TRP A 172 -2.55 15.46 5.60
C TRP A 172 -3.89 16.09 5.23
N GLN A 173 -4.83 15.25 4.79
CA GLN A 173 -6.21 15.64 4.53
C GLN A 173 -7.17 14.54 5.00
N SER A 174 -8.46 14.86 5.14
CA SER A 174 -9.48 13.85 5.43
C SER A 174 -9.45 12.74 4.39
N TRP A 175 -9.64 11.48 4.79
CA TRP A 175 -9.55 10.32 3.88
C TRP A 175 -10.68 10.27 2.84
N ASN A 176 -11.83 10.87 3.15
CA ASN A 176 -13.06 10.90 2.36
C ASN A 176 -13.38 12.31 1.87
N GLU A 177 -12.36 13.14 1.70
CA GLU A 177 -12.55 14.42 1.03
C GLU A 177 -13.28 14.21 -0.31
N THR A 178 -14.17 15.12 -0.65
CA THR A 178 -15.08 15.08 -1.82
C THR A 178 -16.13 13.96 -1.86
N LEU A 179 -16.07 12.96 -0.96
CA LEU A 179 -17.06 11.90 -0.86
C LEU A 179 -18.15 12.29 0.15
N GLN A 180 -19.29 12.76 -0.36
CA GLN A 180 -20.48 13.07 0.44
C GLN A 180 -21.35 11.80 0.61
N PRO A 181 -22.00 11.58 1.76
CA PRO A 181 -22.95 10.47 1.97
C PRO A 181 -24.09 10.41 0.94
#